data_AF-A0A6B3R2K2-F1
#
_entry.id   AF-A0A6B3R2K2-F1
#
_cell.length_a   1.000
_cell.length_b   1.000
_cell.length_c   1.000
_cell.angle_alpha   90.00
_cell.angle_beta   90.00
_cell.angle_gamma   90.00
#
_symmetry.space_group_name_H-M   'P 1'
#
loop_
_entity.id
_entity.type
_entity.pdbx_description
1 polymer ?
#
loop_
_entity_poly.entity_id
_entity_poly.type
_entity_poly.pdbx_seq_one_letter_code
_entity_poly.pdbx_strand_id
1 'polypeptide(L)'
;MKTFLLGIFLLAGHIVFTQTQTGKASFYSDKFEGRPTASGEIYKHSLATAAHRTLPFGTKVKVTNLNNYNTAIVKINDRGPFIRGRIIDLSRSVAKSLGILESGVTEVRIEVLAKDTPVSKGRAEYQAPPAENKKKQQTEQMTQVKNSKAEDFESLPKEQEETKDYYELDVSLVKPDYYGVQIASFQESDNLLKLVHKLKASYASEILIQVKSIDKVKVYAIILGQHSTRQEAEDFMTQLQDKYPGAFIVDMLRKD
;
A
#
# COMPACT_ATOMS: atom_id res chain seq x y z
N MET A 1 8.73 -38.33 64.77
CA MET A 1 7.97 -38.36 63.50
C MET A 1 8.31 -37.10 62.74
N LYS A 2 9.08 -37.18 61.65
CA LYS A 2 9.53 -36.02 60.85
C LYS A 2 8.58 -35.86 59.67
N THR A 3 7.78 -34.81 59.65
CA THR A 3 6.84 -34.49 58.58
C THR A 3 7.59 -33.93 57.37
N PHE A 4 7.38 -34.55 56.21
CA PHE A 4 7.87 -34.12 54.91
C PHE A 4 6.93 -33.02 54.39
N LEU A 5 7.43 -31.79 54.21
CA LEU A 5 6.70 -30.76 53.47
C LEU A 5 6.93 -30.99 51.97
N LEU A 6 5.90 -31.46 51.28
CA LEU A 6 5.86 -31.60 49.83
C LEU A 6 5.63 -30.21 49.22
N GLY A 7 6.70 -29.59 48.72
CA GLY A 7 6.63 -28.32 48.00
C GLY A 7 5.99 -28.52 46.63
N ILE A 8 4.75 -28.07 46.47
CA ILE A 8 4.08 -27.97 45.16
C ILE A 8 4.74 -26.83 44.38
N PHE A 9 5.61 -27.19 43.43
CA PHE A 9 6.18 -26.25 42.47
C PHE A 9 5.09 -25.94 41.43
N LEU A 10 4.38 -24.83 41.64
CA LEU A 10 3.39 -24.31 40.69
C LEU A 10 4.15 -23.72 39.49
N LEU A 11 4.37 -24.54 38.47
CA LEU A 11 4.95 -24.11 37.20
C LEU A 11 3.90 -23.25 36.47
N ALA A 12 3.91 -21.95 36.73
CA ALA A 12 3.08 -20.98 36.02
C ALA A 12 3.58 -20.85 34.57
N GLY A 13 3.00 -21.65 33.67
CA GLY A 13 3.16 -21.47 32.23
C GLY A 13 2.65 -20.10 31.84
N HIS A 14 3.55 -19.21 31.42
CA HIS A 14 3.17 -17.90 30.92
C HIS A 14 2.50 -18.09 29.56
N ILE A 15 1.18 -17.93 29.50
CA ILE A 15 0.44 -17.88 28.24
C ILE A 15 0.76 -16.54 27.59
N VAL A 16 1.65 -16.54 26.60
CA VAL A 16 1.93 -15.35 25.79
C VAL A 16 0.78 -15.18 24.81
N PHE A 17 -0.15 -14.26 25.11
CA PHE A 17 -1.18 -13.85 24.15
C PHE A 17 -0.54 -13.03 23.02
N THR A 18 -0.45 -13.62 21.84
CA THR A 18 -0.09 -12.89 20.60
C THR A 18 -1.32 -12.09 20.15
N GLN A 19 -1.21 -10.75 20.17
CA GLN A 19 -2.25 -9.89 19.64
C GLN A 19 -2.34 -10.11 18.12
N THR A 20 -3.49 -10.61 17.67
CA THR A 20 -3.76 -10.91 16.26
C THR A 20 -4.89 -10.03 15.74
N GLN A 21 -4.79 -9.58 14.50
CA GLN A 21 -5.86 -8.84 13.82
C GLN A 21 -5.94 -9.26 12.34
N THR A 22 -7.16 -9.36 11.81
CA THR A 22 -7.42 -9.62 10.39
C THR A 22 -8.12 -8.43 9.76
N GLY A 23 -7.79 -8.12 8.51
CA GLY A 23 -8.40 -7.03 7.75
C GLY A 23 -7.65 -6.75 6.46
N LYS A 24 -7.97 -5.64 5.79
CA LYS A 24 -7.34 -5.31 4.51
C LYS A 24 -5.97 -4.65 4.71
N ALA A 25 -5.00 -5.00 3.88
CA ALA A 25 -3.74 -4.27 3.73
C ALA A 25 -3.74 -3.48 2.43
N SER A 26 -3.05 -2.34 2.42
CA SER A 26 -2.59 -1.69 1.19
C SER A 26 -1.11 -1.35 1.31
N PHE A 27 -0.58 -0.51 0.41
CA PHE A 27 0.79 -0.04 0.49
C PHE A 27 0.91 1.42 0.09
N TYR A 28 1.99 2.06 0.53
CA TYR A 28 2.27 3.45 0.23
C TYR A 28 2.48 3.69 -1.27
N SER A 29 1.90 4.77 -1.76
CA SER A 29 2.20 5.32 -3.08
C SER A 29 3.64 5.83 -3.16
N ASP A 30 4.21 5.83 -4.37
CA ASP A 30 5.57 6.30 -4.67
C ASP A 30 5.84 7.73 -4.20
N LYS A 31 4.79 8.57 -4.13
CA LYS A 31 4.91 9.96 -3.68
C LYS A 31 5.37 10.14 -2.23
N PHE A 32 5.30 9.09 -1.41
CA PHE A 32 5.70 9.16 0.00
C PHE A 32 7.20 8.94 0.21
N GLU A 33 7.96 8.45 -0.79
CA GLU A 33 9.41 8.26 -0.68
C GLU A 33 10.10 9.53 -0.17
N GLY A 34 10.97 9.38 0.83
CA GLY A 34 11.72 10.51 1.38
C GLY A 34 10.94 11.42 2.33
N ARG A 35 9.63 11.20 2.54
CA ARG A 35 8.83 12.00 3.48
C ARG A 35 8.95 11.47 4.91
N PRO A 36 8.82 12.33 5.94
CA PRO A 36 8.75 11.88 7.33
C PRO A 36 7.45 11.13 7.61
N THR A 37 7.55 10.04 8.38
CA THR A 37 6.42 9.32 8.97
C THR A 37 5.99 9.95 10.29
N ALA A 38 4.89 9.48 10.88
CA ALA A 38 4.45 9.91 12.20
C ALA A 38 5.42 9.57 13.35
N SER A 39 6.36 8.62 13.16
CA SER A 39 7.44 8.39 14.12
C SER A 39 8.63 9.35 13.94
N GLY A 40 8.62 10.19 12.90
CA GLY A 40 9.74 11.05 12.50
C GLY A 40 10.81 10.34 11.66
N GLU A 41 10.67 9.04 11.38
CA GLU A 41 11.57 8.33 10.46
C GLU A 41 11.27 8.74 9.02
N ILE A 42 12.26 8.75 8.14
CA ILE A 42 12.03 8.96 6.71
C ILE A 42 11.50 7.67 6.10
N TYR A 43 10.34 7.75 5.45
CA TYR A 43 9.77 6.64 4.69
C TYR A 43 10.68 6.29 3.52
N LYS A 44 10.94 4.99 3.37
CA LYS A 44 11.68 4.41 2.24
C LYS A 44 10.99 3.15 1.75
N HIS A 45 10.79 3.04 0.45
CA HIS A 45 10.21 1.89 -0.23
C HIS A 45 10.91 0.58 0.10
N SER A 46 12.23 0.64 0.30
CA SER A 46 13.09 -0.52 0.52
C SER A 46 12.99 -1.11 1.93
N LEU A 47 12.54 -0.35 2.92
CA LEU A 47 12.53 -0.77 4.32
C LEU A 47 11.27 -1.57 4.67
N ALA A 48 11.39 -2.58 5.53
CA ALA A 48 10.24 -3.33 6.05
C ALA A 48 9.52 -2.54 7.15
N THR A 49 8.72 -1.57 6.72
CA THR A 49 7.99 -0.65 7.60
C THR A 49 6.51 -0.61 7.22
N ALA A 50 5.68 -0.20 8.18
CA ALA A 50 4.24 -0.10 7.98
C ALA A 50 3.58 0.97 8.86
N ALA A 51 2.43 1.47 8.41
CA ALA A 51 1.49 2.27 9.17
C ALA A 51 0.49 1.38 9.91
N HIS A 52 0.26 1.67 11.20
CA HIS A 52 -0.84 1.09 11.96
C HIS A 52 -1.47 2.13 12.90
N ARG A 53 -2.78 2.05 13.15
CA ARG A 53 -3.55 3.06 13.89
C ARG A 53 -3.09 3.24 15.33
N THR A 54 -2.97 2.12 16.05
CA THR A 54 -2.83 2.14 17.53
C THR A 54 -1.59 1.44 18.06
N LEU A 55 -1.05 0.43 17.34
CA LEU A 55 0.21 -0.22 17.73
C LEU A 55 1.33 0.81 17.99
N PRO A 56 2.08 0.66 19.10
CA PRO A 56 3.24 1.51 19.39
C PRO A 56 4.26 1.51 18.25
N PHE A 57 4.93 2.63 18.04
CA PHE A 57 6.05 2.68 17.11
C PHE A 57 7.17 1.73 17.57
N GLY A 58 7.84 1.08 16.63
CA GLY A 58 8.86 0.06 16.90
C GLY A 58 8.29 -1.34 17.08
N THR A 59 6.97 -1.51 17.24
CA THR A 59 6.32 -2.83 17.28
C THR A 59 6.63 -3.60 16.01
N LYS A 60 7.09 -4.85 16.14
CA LYS A 60 7.24 -5.77 15.00
C LYS A 60 5.99 -6.62 14.86
N VAL A 61 5.49 -6.72 13.64
CA VAL A 61 4.35 -7.58 13.31
C VAL A 61 4.71 -8.50 12.15
N LYS A 62 4.28 -9.76 12.23
CA LYS A 62 4.26 -10.67 11.09
C LYS A 62 2.97 -10.44 10.33
N VAL A 63 3.08 -10.14 9.05
CA VAL A 63 1.96 -9.94 8.13
C VAL A 63 1.86 -11.17 7.25
N THR A 64 0.68 -11.78 7.18
CA THR A 64 0.38 -12.93 6.33
C THR A 64 -0.67 -12.52 5.30
N ASN A 65 -0.36 -12.60 4.01
CA ASN A 65 -1.35 -12.46 2.95
C ASN A 65 -2.21 -13.73 2.90
N LEU A 66 -3.52 -13.60 3.10
CA LEU A 66 -4.42 -14.76 3.23
C LEU A 66 -4.72 -15.44 1.89
N ASN A 67 -4.42 -14.79 0.76
CA ASN A 67 -4.67 -15.35 -0.57
C ASN A 67 -3.57 -16.32 -1.02
N ASN A 68 -2.32 -16.05 -0.66
CA ASN A 68 -1.15 -16.83 -1.10
C ASN A 68 -0.28 -17.37 0.04
N TYR A 69 -0.61 -17.02 1.27
CA TYR A 69 0.12 -17.41 2.49
C TYR A 69 1.58 -16.94 2.55
N ASN A 70 1.96 -15.96 1.74
CA ASN A 70 3.26 -15.29 1.87
C ASN A 70 3.28 -14.45 3.15
N THR A 71 4.46 -14.37 3.77
CA THR A 71 4.66 -13.66 5.03
C THR A 71 5.82 -12.67 4.99
N ALA A 72 5.73 -11.62 5.81
CA ALA A 72 6.79 -10.65 6.01
C ALA A 72 6.73 -10.06 7.42
N ILE A 73 7.89 -9.74 8.00
CA ILE A 73 7.97 -9.01 9.27
C ILE A 73 8.19 -7.54 8.98
N VAL A 74 7.34 -6.68 9.56
CA VAL A 74 7.47 -5.22 9.44
C VAL A 74 7.53 -4.54 10.80
N LYS A 75 8.22 -3.40 10.84
CA LYS A 75 8.22 -2.48 11.99
C LYS A 75 7.15 -1.41 11.80
N ILE A 76 6.32 -1.18 12.81
CA ILE A 76 5.38 -0.05 12.81
C ILE A 76 6.16 1.24 13.03
N ASN A 77 6.12 2.17 12.08
CA ASN A 77 6.77 3.48 12.20
C ASN A 77 5.90 4.64 11.71
N ASP A 78 4.63 4.37 11.39
CA ASP A 78 3.72 5.40 10.93
C ASP A 78 2.27 5.17 11.43
N ARG A 79 1.40 6.15 11.21
CA ARG A 79 -0.01 6.14 11.61
C ARG A 79 -0.92 6.07 10.40
N GLY A 80 -2.07 5.44 10.61
CA GLY A 80 -3.00 5.04 9.55
C GLY A 80 -3.10 3.51 9.49
N PRO A 81 -3.78 2.93 8.50
CA PRO A 81 -4.67 3.61 7.55
C PRO A 81 -5.84 4.29 8.26
N PHE A 82 -6.26 5.48 7.80
CA PHE A 82 -7.45 6.15 8.33
C PHE A 82 -8.74 5.78 7.59
N ILE A 83 -8.70 4.68 6.81
CA ILE A 83 -9.82 4.18 6.01
C ILE A 83 -10.39 2.90 6.65
N ARG A 84 -11.71 2.88 6.90
CA ARG A 84 -12.40 1.73 7.50
C ARG A 84 -12.10 0.42 6.75
N GLY A 85 -11.95 -0.66 7.49
CA GLY A 85 -11.68 -2.00 6.94
C GLY A 85 -10.22 -2.27 6.56
N ARG A 86 -9.39 -1.25 6.31
CA ARG A 86 -7.93 -1.43 6.23
C ARG A 86 -7.33 -1.41 7.63
N ILE A 87 -6.35 -2.28 7.88
CA ILE A 87 -5.68 -2.40 9.19
C ILE A 87 -4.21 -2.03 9.13
N ILE A 88 -3.57 -2.12 7.96
CA ILE A 88 -2.14 -1.86 7.80
C ILE A 88 -1.85 -1.32 6.39
N ASP A 89 -0.98 -0.31 6.31
CA ASP A 89 -0.43 0.18 5.03
C ASP A 89 1.08 -0.13 5.01
N LEU A 90 1.52 -0.93 4.05
CA LEU A 90 2.86 -1.52 3.97
C LEU A 90 3.81 -0.66 3.13
N SER A 91 5.11 -0.81 3.34
CA SER A 91 6.10 -0.33 2.37
C SER A 91 6.01 -1.10 1.04
N ARG A 92 6.51 -0.48 -0.04
CA ARG A 92 6.43 -1.06 -1.38
C ARG A 92 7.21 -2.37 -1.51
N SER A 93 8.38 -2.49 -0.87
CA SER A 93 9.16 -3.74 -0.87
C SER A 93 8.41 -4.90 -0.21
N VAL A 94 7.71 -4.63 0.90
CA VAL A 94 6.91 -5.63 1.60
C VAL A 94 5.67 -6.00 0.80
N ALA A 95 4.99 -5.02 0.20
CA ALA A 95 3.86 -5.29 -0.68
C ALA A 95 4.27 -6.19 -1.86
N LYS A 96 5.46 -5.97 -2.41
CA LYS A 96 6.04 -6.84 -3.45
C LYS A 96 6.27 -8.26 -2.94
N SER A 97 6.92 -8.43 -1.78
CA SER A 97 7.21 -9.77 -1.24
C SER A 97 5.94 -10.55 -0.89
N LEU A 98 4.88 -9.85 -0.48
CA LEU A 98 3.59 -10.44 -0.17
C LEU A 98 2.71 -10.68 -1.41
N GLY A 99 3.10 -10.20 -2.59
CA GLY A 99 2.31 -10.32 -3.82
C GLY A 99 1.07 -9.44 -3.84
N ILE A 100 1.17 -8.20 -3.34
CA ILE A 100 0.07 -7.23 -3.20
C ILE A 100 0.13 -6.13 -4.28
N LEU A 101 1.26 -5.94 -4.96
CA LEU A 101 1.44 -4.80 -5.88
C LEU A 101 0.37 -4.74 -6.98
N GLU A 102 0.04 -5.87 -7.59
CA GLU A 102 -0.95 -5.95 -8.68
C GLU A 102 -2.38 -5.79 -8.17
N SER A 103 -2.72 -6.41 -7.04
CA SER A 103 -4.08 -6.33 -6.48
C SER A 103 -4.37 -4.99 -5.79
N GLY A 104 -3.33 -4.25 -5.40
CA GLY A 104 -3.43 -2.98 -4.67
C GLY A 104 -3.81 -3.15 -3.20
N VAL A 105 -4.84 -3.98 -2.95
CA VAL A 105 -5.42 -4.26 -1.64
C VAL A 105 -5.68 -5.76 -1.51
N THR A 106 -5.35 -6.34 -0.36
CA THR A 106 -5.61 -7.76 -0.07
C THR A 106 -6.04 -7.98 1.37
N GLU A 107 -6.67 -9.11 1.68
CA GLU A 107 -6.88 -9.52 3.08
C GLU A 107 -5.58 -10.08 3.68
N VAL A 108 -5.27 -9.61 4.88
CA VAL A 108 -4.12 -10.05 5.66
C VAL A 108 -4.49 -10.37 7.09
N ARG A 109 -3.67 -11.21 7.71
CA ARG A 109 -3.59 -11.37 9.17
C ARG A 109 -2.28 -10.76 9.66
N ILE A 110 -2.35 -9.93 10.70
CA ILE A 110 -1.17 -9.43 11.42
C ILE A 110 -1.09 -10.06 12.80
N GLU A 111 0.12 -10.42 13.21
CA GLU A 111 0.44 -11.01 14.51
C GLU A 111 1.56 -10.18 15.15
N VAL A 112 1.32 -9.64 16.35
CA VAL A 112 2.35 -8.90 17.10
C VAL A 112 3.40 -9.87 17.63
N LEU A 113 4.65 -9.63 17.28
CA LEU A 113 5.77 -10.45 17.74
C LEU A 113 6.22 -9.99 19.13
N ALA A 114 6.41 -10.93 20.06
CA ALA A 114 7.04 -10.63 21.32
C ALA A 114 8.51 -10.25 21.07
N LYS A 115 9.09 -9.44 21.96
CA LYS A 115 10.47 -8.93 21.80
C LYS A 115 11.52 -10.05 21.60
N ASP A 116 11.20 -11.28 22.02
CA ASP A 116 12.09 -12.44 21.99
C ASP A 116 11.54 -13.66 21.21
N THR A 117 10.56 -13.49 20.31
CA THR A 117 9.99 -14.66 19.59
C THR A 117 11.02 -15.27 18.63
N PRO A 118 11.41 -16.55 18.79
CA PRO A 118 12.21 -17.26 17.81
C PRO A 118 11.38 -17.41 16.52
N VAL A 119 11.89 -16.87 15.42
CA VAL A 119 11.26 -16.95 14.11
C VAL A 119 11.22 -18.41 13.65
N SER A 120 10.02 -18.98 13.51
CA SER A 120 9.82 -20.37 13.03
C SER A 120 10.20 -20.48 11.55
N LYS A 121 11.23 -21.27 11.23
CA LYS A 121 11.79 -21.49 9.89
C LYS A 121 10.89 -22.39 9.00
N GLY A 122 9.74 -21.89 8.56
CA GLY A 122 8.87 -22.59 7.62
C GLY A 122 8.29 -21.63 6.59
N ARG A 123 8.81 -21.69 5.35
CA ARG A 123 8.71 -20.69 4.26
C ARG A 123 9.64 -19.48 4.42
N ALA A 124 10.18 -19.00 3.29
CA ALA A 124 11.08 -17.87 3.23
C ALA A 124 10.35 -16.58 3.64
N GLU A 125 10.45 -16.23 4.92
CA GLU A 125 9.90 -15.00 5.46
C GLU A 125 10.74 -13.82 4.99
N TYR A 126 10.11 -12.83 4.34
CA TYR A 126 10.82 -11.64 3.92
C TYR A 126 11.22 -10.80 5.13
N GLN A 127 12.52 -10.62 5.30
CA GLN A 127 13.12 -9.62 6.18
C GLN A 127 13.79 -8.59 5.28
N ALA A 128 13.46 -7.30 5.47
CA ALA A 128 14.16 -6.27 4.72
C ALA A 128 15.66 -6.28 5.04
N PRO A 129 16.52 -5.89 4.07
CA PRO A 129 17.92 -5.65 4.33
C PRO A 129 18.10 -4.68 5.52
N PRO A 130 19.17 -4.83 6.33
CA PRO A 130 19.47 -3.90 7.40
C PRO A 130 19.46 -2.46 6.88
N ALA A 131 18.81 -1.55 7.61
CA ALA A 131 18.85 -0.13 7.29
C ALA A 131 20.30 0.35 7.35
N GLU A 132 20.89 0.67 6.19
CA GLU A 132 22.28 1.09 6.09
C GLU A 132 22.46 2.45 6.79
N ASN A 133 23.16 2.44 7.91
CA ASN A 133 23.34 3.60 8.79
C ASN A 133 24.58 4.41 8.34
N LYS A 134 24.48 5.16 7.24
CA LYS A 134 25.55 6.08 6.81
C LYS A 134 25.55 7.37 7.63
N LYS A 135 26.02 7.30 8.88
CA LYS A 135 26.44 8.48 9.66
C LYS A 135 27.43 8.07 10.77
N LYS A 136 28.72 7.99 10.42
CA LYS A 136 29.90 8.24 11.27
C LYS A 136 31.17 7.86 10.50
N GLN A 137 31.69 8.80 9.70
CA GLN A 137 33.09 8.84 9.26
C GLN A 137 33.27 10.14 8.45
N GLN A 138 33.24 11.28 9.14
CA GLN A 138 33.69 12.56 8.59
C GLN A 138 34.03 13.48 9.75
N THR A 139 35.10 13.17 10.48
CA THR A 139 35.70 14.13 11.43
C THR A 139 37.23 14.04 11.51
N GLU A 140 37.92 13.11 10.83
CA GLU A 140 39.38 12.94 11.04
C GLU A 140 40.26 13.13 9.81
N GLN A 141 39.80 13.78 8.74
CA GLN A 141 40.69 14.13 7.62
C GLN A 141 40.50 15.59 7.21
N MET A 142 40.95 16.49 8.08
CA MET A 142 41.19 17.88 7.73
C MET A 142 42.56 18.31 8.27
N THR A 143 43.62 17.65 7.79
CA THR A 143 44.95 18.29 7.82
C THR A 143 45.78 17.82 6.62
N GLN A 144 46.09 18.78 5.75
CA GLN A 144 47.11 18.75 4.69
C GLN A 144 46.74 17.86 3.50
N VAL A 145 46.59 18.38 2.28
CA VAL A 145 47.64 19.01 1.49
C VAL A 145 47.06 20.04 0.52
N LYS A 146 47.78 21.17 0.40
CA LYS A 146 47.59 22.27 -0.56
C LYS A 146 47.94 21.87 -2.00
N ASN A 147 47.35 22.64 -2.92
CA ASN A 147 47.65 22.83 -4.36
C ASN A 147 47.03 21.75 -5.28
N SER A 148 46.31 22.07 -6.34
CA SER A 148 46.35 23.25 -7.21
C SER A 148 45.00 23.56 -7.89
N LYS A 149 44.87 24.85 -8.26
CA LYS A 149 44.01 25.55 -9.24
C LYS A 149 42.77 24.88 -9.87
N ALA A 150 41.73 25.72 -9.96
CA ALA A 150 40.38 25.53 -10.46
C ALA A 150 40.23 25.38 -11.99
N GLU A 151 38.99 25.04 -12.38
CA GLU A 151 38.38 24.82 -13.72
C GLU A 151 38.37 23.33 -14.10
N ASP A 152 37.28 22.57 -14.13
CA ASP A 152 35.87 22.84 -14.44
C ASP A 152 34.90 22.19 -13.43
N PHE A 153 33.86 22.92 -13.05
CA PHE A 153 32.76 22.43 -12.22
C PHE A 153 31.78 21.65 -13.10
N GLU A 154 32.02 20.35 -13.26
CA GLU A 154 31.02 19.49 -13.90
C GLU A 154 29.84 19.31 -12.94
N SER A 155 28.67 19.70 -13.44
CA SER A 155 27.44 20.03 -12.74
C SER A 155 26.97 19.02 -11.69
N LEU A 156 26.45 19.55 -10.59
CA LEU A 156 25.60 18.87 -9.59
C LEU A 156 24.55 17.96 -10.26
N PRO A 157 24.16 16.84 -9.63
CA PRO A 157 23.11 15.96 -10.15
C PRO A 157 21.82 16.77 -10.34
N LYS A 158 21.30 16.78 -11.58
CA LYS A 158 20.03 17.41 -11.93
C LYS A 158 18.93 16.92 -10.98
N GLU A 159 18.34 17.90 -10.29
CA GLU A 159 17.01 17.85 -9.70
C GLU A 159 16.07 17.15 -10.70
N GLN A 160 15.55 15.97 -10.35
CA GLN A 160 14.56 15.29 -11.17
C GLN A 160 13.32 16.18 -11.17
N GLU A 161 13.06 16.84 -12.30
CA GLU A 161 11.94 17.77 -12.50
C GLU A 161 10.64 17.17 -11.96
N GLU A 162 9.98 17.89 -11.05
CA GLU A 162 8.59 17.66 -10.72
C GLU A 162 7.78 17.74 -12.02
N THR A 163 7.41 16.61 -12.60
CA THR A 163 6.49 16.61 -13.75
C THR A 163 5.13 17.05 -13.23
N LYS A 164 4.82 18.34 -13.41
CA LYS A 164 3.49 18.89 -13.18
C LYS A 164 2.60 18.36 -14.30
N ASP A 165 1.80 17.35 -13.98
CA ASP A 165 0.82 16.81 -14.91
C ASP A 165 -0.37 17.79 -15.01
N TYR A 166 -0.61 18.35 -16.19
CA TYR A 166 -1.77 19.16 -16.49
C TYR A 166 -2.78 18.34 -17.29
N TYR A 167 -4.06 18.41 -16.91
CA TYR A 167 -5.15 17.72 -17.60
C TYR A 167 -6.19 18.73 -18.06
N GLU A 168 -6.53 18.70 -19.33
CA GLU A 168 -7.71 19.40 -19.87
C GLU A 168 -8.90 18.43 -19.84
N LEU A 169 -10.00 18.86 -19.22
CA LEU A 169 -11.20 18.06 -19.04
C LEU A 169 -12.41 18.85 -19.51
N ASP A 170 -13.17 18.25 -20.41
CA ASP A 170 -14.56 18.63 -20.64
C ASP A 170 -15.43 17.77 -19.72
N VAL A 171 -16.19 18.43 -18.83
CA VAL A 171 -17.02 17.76 -17.81
C VAL A 171 -18.45 18.20 -18.00
N SER A 172 -19.29 17.24 -18.37
CA SER A 172 -20.74 17.42 -18.50
C SER A 172 -21.48 16.53 -17.51
N LEU A 173 -22.51 17.09 -16.85
CA LEU A 173 -23.41 16.30 -16.02
C LEU A 173 -24.36 15.52 -16.93
N VAL A 174 -24.29 14.19 -16.87
CA VAL A 174 -25.11 13.30 -17.70
C VAL A 174 -26.03 12.43 -16.84
N LYS A 175 -27.12 11.97 -17.45
CA LYS A 175 -28.04 10.96 -16.89
C LYS A 175 -27.95 9.72 -17.77
N PRO A 176 -27.11 8.73 -17.44
CA PRO A 176 -26.98 7.53 -18.24
C PRO A 176 -28.29 6.73 -18.24
N ASP A 177 -28.52 5.99 -19.32
CA ASP A 177 -29.66 5.08 -19.52
C ASP A 177 -29.21 3.86 -20.32
N TYR A 178 -28.13 3.24 -19.84
CA TYR A 178 -27.43 2.13 -20.50
C TYR A 178 -26.65 1.30 -19.47
N TYR A 179 -26.14 0.15 -19.88
CA TYR A 179 -25.16 -0.64 -19.14
C TYR A 179 -23.74 -0.16 -19.41
N GLY A 180 -22.88 -0.22 -18.40
CA GLY A 180 -21.46 0.04 -18.53
C GLY A 180 -20.63 -0.92 -17.69
N VAL A 181 -19.31 -0.92 -17.88
CA VAL A 181 -18.39 -1.77 -17.13
C VAL A 181 -17.54 -0.92 -16.20
N GLN A 182 -17.73 -1.07 -14.90
CA GLN A 182 -16.89 -0.40 -13.91
C GLN A 182 -15.57 -1.15 -13.78
N ILE A 183 -14.46 -0.44 -14.01
CA ILE A 183 -13.11 -1.04 -13.99
C ILE A 183 -12.31 -0.66 -12.75
N ALA A 184 -12.64 0.47 -12.12
CA ALA A 184 -11.91 0.97 -10.96
C ALA A 184 -12.75 1.94 -10.13
N SER A 185 -12.35 2.13 -8.88
CA SER A 185 -12.89 3.15 -7.99
C SER A 185 -11.75 3.82 -7.22
N PHE A 186 -11.76 5.14 -7.18
CA PHE A 186 -10.74 5.94 -6.50
C PHE A 186 -11.38 6.86 -5.48
N GLN A 187 -10.70 7.11 -4.37
CA GLN A 187 -11.05 8.20 -3.45
C GLN A 187 -10.31 9.49 -3.79
N GLU A 188 -9.08 9.36 -4.29
CA GLU A 188 -8.22 10.48 -4.67
C GLU A 188 -8.39 10.82 -6.16
N SER A 189 -8.57 12.10 -6.47
CA SER A 189 -8.76 12.58 -7.84
C SER A 189 -7.49 12.48 -8.70
N ASP A 190 -6.29 12.48 -8.10
CA ASP A 190 -5.02 12.33 -8.84
C ASP A 190 -4.91 10.98 -9.56
N ASN A 191 -5.28 9.89 -8.88
CA ASN A 191 -5.27 8.54 -9.43
C ASN A 191 -6.35 8.35 -10.49
N LEU A 192 -7.52 8.97 -10.26
CA LEU A 192 -8.60 9.02 -11.25
C LEU A 192 -8.10 9.67 -12.54
N LEU A 193 -7.52 10.87 -12.47
CA LEU A 193 -7.05 11.61 -13.64
C LEU A 193 -5.95 10.88 -14.40
N LYS A 194 -5.00 10.26 -13.69
CA LYS A 194 -3.94 9.45 -14.29
C LYS A 194 -4.50 8.25 -15.05
N LEU A 195 -5.48 7.54 -14.48
CA LEU A 195 -6.08 6.40 -15.17
C LEU A 195 -6.95 6.86 -16.35
N VAL A 196 -7.74 7.94 -16.19
CA VAL A 196 -8.53 8.54 -17.28
C VAL A 196 -7.64 8.92 -18.46
N HIS A 197 -6.49 9.55 -18.22
CA HIS A 197 -5.53 9.88 -19.28
C HIS A 197 -5.02 8.64 -20.02
N LYS A 198 -4.63 7.58 -19.28
CA LYS A 198 -4.20 6.31 -19.87
C LYS A 198 -5.31 5.64 -20.69
N LEU A 199 -6.55 5.73 -20.21
CA LEU A 199 -7.71 5.16 -20.87
C LEU A 199 -8.05 5.90 -22.16
N LYS A 200 -8.08 7.24 -22.15
CA LYS A 200 -8.32 8.03 -23.37
C LYS A 200 -7.31 7.73 -24.47
N ALA A 201 -6.04 7.47 -24.11
CA ALA A 201 -5.01 7.11 -25.07
C ALA A 201 -5.18 5.68 -25.65
N SER A 202 -5.79 4.77 -24.89
CA SER A 202 -5.89 3.34 -25.26
C SER A 202 -7.27 2.93 -25.78
N TYR A 203 -8.30 3.69 -25.44
CA TYR A 203 -9.70 3.38 -25.72
C TYR A 203 -10.36 4.66 -26.21
N ALA A 204 -10.86 4.66 -27.45
CA ALA A 204 -11.74 5.71 -27.97
C ALA A 204 -13.17 5.62 -27.39
N SER A 205 -13.32 5.00 -26.21
CA SER A 205 -14.59 4.74 -25.56
C SER A 205 -14.95 5.91 -24.66
N GLU A 206 -16.23 6.24 -24.64
CA GLU A 206 -16.82 7.19 -23.69
C GLU A 206 -16.51 6.75 -22.24
N ILE A 207 -15.80 7.59 -21.49
CA ILE A 207 -15.47 7.35 -20.08
C ILE A 207 -16.48 8.09 -19.22
N LEU A 208 -17.23 7.34 -18.41
CA LEU A 208 -18.12 7.90 -17.42
C LEU A 208 -17.49 7.85 -16.03
N ILE A 209 -17.55 8.96 -15.30
CA ILE A 209 -17.11 9.02 -13.90
C ILE A 209 -18.35 9.15 -13.02
N GLN A 210 -18.63 8.12 -12.23
CA GLN A 210 -19.71 8.14 -11.26
C GLN A 210 -19.16 8.56 -9.89
N VAL A 211 -19.62 9.70 -9.38
CA VAL A 211 -19.29 10.16 -8.02
C VAL A 211 -20.30 9.59 -7.04
N LYS A 212 -19.86 8.73 -6.13
CA LYS A 212 -20.65 8.17 -5.03
C LYS A 212 -20.18 8.76 -3.71
N SER A 213 -21.10 8.92 -2.76
CA SER A 213 -20.73 9.17 -1.37
C SER A 213 -21.00 7.90 -0.57
N ILE A 214 -19.95 7.23 -0.13
CA ILE A 214 -20.04 6.05 0.74
C ILE A 214 -19.55 6.50 2.12
N ASP A 215 -20.41 6.44 3.13
CA ASP A 215 -20.05 6.85 4.50
C ASP A 215 -19.48 8.28 4.62
N LYS A 216 -20.05 9.24 3.86
CA LYS A 216 -19.59 10.65 3.75
C LYS A 216 -18.24 10.83 3.05
N VAL A 217 -17.67 9.79 2.45
CA VAL A 217 -16.46 9.85 1.63
C VAL A 217 -16.82 9.79 0.16
N LYS A 218 -16.28 10.71 -0.65
CA LYS A 218 -16.46 10.68 -2.11
C LYS A 218 -15.61 9.56 -2.71
N VAL A 219 -16.24 8.78 -3.58
CA VAL A 219 -15.63 7.70 -4.36
C VAL A 219 -15.98 7.94 -5.82
N TYR A 220 -14.97 7.94 -6.68
CA TYR A 220 -15.05 8.13 -8.11
C TYR A 220 -14.90 6.78 -8.80
N ALA A 221 -15.99 6.25 -9.32
CA ALA A 221 -15.98 5.02 -10.11
C ALA A 221 -15.77 5.35 -11.60
N ILE A 222 -14.82 4.69 -12.24
CA ILE A 222 -14.61 4.77 -13.69
C ILE A 222 -15.42 3.67 -14.35
N ILE A 223 -16.31 4.06 -15.24
CA ILE A 223 -17.20 3.19 -16.01
C ILE A 223 -16.88 3.39 -17.49
N LEU A 224 -16.71 2.29 -18.21
CA LEU A 224 -16.42 2.26 -19.64
C LEU A 224 -17.59 1.67 -20.43
N GLY A 225 -17.78 2.19 -21.64
CA GLY A 225 -18.76 1.68 -22.59
C GLY A 225 -20.18 2.17 -22.31
N GLN A 226 -20.96 2.25 -23.38
CA GLN A 226 -22.39 2.54 -23.35
C GLN A 226 -23.08 1.40 -24.11
N HIS A 227 -23.69 0.48 -23.38
CA HIS A 227 -24.27 -0.74 -23.94
C HIS A 227 -25.77 -0.78 -23.69
N SER A 228 -26.54 -1.10 -24.73
CA SER A 228 -28.01 -1.09 -24.62
C SER A 228 -28.54 -2.32 -23.90
N THR A 229 -27.77 -3.42 -23.94
CA THR A 229 -28.13 -4.69 -23.30
C THR A 229 -27.06 -5.14 -22.31
N ARG A 230 -27.49 -5.96 -21.33
CA ARG A 230 -26.57 -6.58 -20.38
C ARG A 230 -25.55 -7.49 -21.07
N GLN A 231 -25.97 -8.24 -22.10
CA GLN A 231 -25.10 -9.15 -22.85
C GLN A 231 -23.95 -8.41 -23.54
N GLU A 232 -24.23 -7.28 -24.20
CA GLU A 232 -23.19 -6.44 -24.80
C GLU A 232 -22.16 -5.96 -23.78
N ALA A 233 -22.61 -5.63 -22.56
CA ALA A 233 -21.72 -5.25 -21.47
C ALA A 233 -20.90 -6.45 -20.93
N GLU A 234 -21.44 -7.67 -20.93
CA GLU A 234 -20.74 -8.91 -20.57
C GLU A 234 -19.64 -9.23 -21.58
N ASP A 235 -19.94 -9.12 -22.87
CA ASP A 235 -18.97 -9.34 -23.94
C ASP A 235 -17.83 -8.31 -23.87
N PHE A 236 -18.16 -7.04 -23.65
CA PHE A 236 -17.17 -5.98 -23.46
C PHE A 236 -16.33 -6.16 -22.18
N MET A 237 -16.96 -6.55 -21.06
CA MET A 237 -16.25 -6.86 -19.81
C MET A 237 -15.25 -8.00 -20.00
N THR A 238 -15.62 -9.03 -20.76
CA THR A 238 -14.74 -10.18 -21.06
C THR A 238 -13.48 -9.74 -21.80
N GLN A 239 -13.60 -8.79 -22.75
CA GLN A 239 -12.44 -8.20 -23.44
C GLN A 239 -11.53 -7.41 -22.50
N LEU A 240 -12.07 -6.88 -21.41
CA LEU A 240 -11.32 -6.12 -20.41
C LEU A 240 -10.71 -7.00 -19.31
N GLN A 241 -11.15 -8.26 -19.17
CA GLN A 241 -10.85 -9.14 -18.04
C GLN A 241 -9.35 -9.35 -17.81
N ASP A 242 -8.57 -9.50 -18.89
CA ASP A 242 -7.12 -9.71 -18.81
C ASP A 242 -6.39 -8.52 -18.19
N LYS A 243 -6.89 -7.30 -18.43
CA LYS A 243 -6.28 -6.06 -17.96
C LYS A 243 -6.91 -5.53 -16.67
N TYR A 244 -8.19 -5.81 -16.48
CA TYR A 244 -9.01 -5.35 -15.36
C TYR A 244 -9.82 -6.54 -14.80
N PRO A 245 -9.17 -7.48 -14.10
CA PRO A 245 -9.82 -8.72 -13.63
C PRO A 245 -10.91 -8.49 -12.58
N GLY A 246 -10.94 -7.29 -11.96
CA GLY A 246 -11.98 -6.87 -11.03
C GLY A 246 -13.11 -6.05 -11.67
N ALA A 247 -13.17 -5.99 -13.00
CA ALA A 247 -14.22 -5.28 -13.71
C ALA A 247 -15.58 -5.97 -13.49
N PHE A 248 -16.64 -5.17 -13.41
CA PHE A 248 -18.00 -5.69 -13.27
C PHE A 248 -19.02 -4.76 -13.94
N ILE A 249 -20.18 -5.31 -14.28
CA ILE A 249 -21.25 -4.58 -14.96
C ILE A 249 -22.01 -3.70 -13.98
N VAL A 250 -22.25 -2.47 -14.39
CA VAL A 250 -23.13 -1.53 -13.72
C VAL A 250 -24.37 -1.31 -14.58
N ASP A 251 -25.52 -1.57 -13.97
CA ASP A 251 -26.82 -1.22 -14.51
C ASP A 251 -27.11 0.25 -14.16
N MET A 252 -27.25 1.09 -15.18
CA MET A 252 -27.60 2.51 -15.04
C MET A 252 -28.88 2.83 -15.81
N LEU A 253 -29.71 1.83 -16.12
CA LEU A 253 -31.01 2.07 -16.73
C LEU A 253 -31.88 2.91 -15.82
N ARG A 254 -32.66 3.82 -16.43
CA ARG A 254 -33.63 4.60 -15.69
C ARG A 254 -34.76 3.70 -15.20
N LYS A 255 -35.09 3.81 -13.92
CA LYS A 255 -36.33 3.25 -13.38
C LYS A 255 -37.36 4.38 -13.43
N ASP A 256 -38.38 4.18 -14.25
CA ASP A 256 -39.55 5.06 -14.34
C ASP A 256 -40.32 5.13 -12.99
#